data_AF-A0A928M5X3-F1
#
_entry.id   AF-A0A928M5X3-F1
#
_cell.length_a   1.000
_cell.length_b   1.000
_cell.length_c   1.000
_cell.angle_alpha   90.00
_cell.angle_beta   90.00
_cell.angle_gamma   90.00
#
_symmetry.space_group_name_H-M   'P 1'
#
loop_
_entity.id
_entity.type
_entity.pdbx_description
1 polymer ?
#
loop_
_entity_poly.entity_id
_entity_poly.type
_entity_poly.pdbx_seq_one_letter_code
_entity_poly.pdbx_strand_id
1 'polypeptide(L)'
;MILVKQLRVAEFGFGENIITALRFLTHDDAVPYMDYVREIKKNPIAKAVKLADLRHNSDLTRLDVIDEKAKQRVEKYEQAIGILTSEI
;
A
#
# COMPACT_ATOMS: atom_id res chain seq x y z
N MET A 1 4.12 4.00 -5.45
CA MET A 1 3.60 4.28 -4.11
C MET A 1 2.46 5.24 -4.28
N ILE A 2 1.22 4.76 -4.21
CA ILE A 2 0.05 5.64 -4.25
C ILE A 2 0.11 6.50 -2.97
N LEU A 3 0.56 7.74 -3.14
CA LEU A 3 0.63 8.74 -2.08
C LEU A 3 -0.68 9.51 -2.10
N VAL A 4 -1.74 8.98 -1.47
CA VAL A 4 -2.96 9.79 -1.28
C VAL A 4 -2.73 10.70 -0.08
N LYS A 5 -1.91 11.75 -0.26
CA LYS A 5 -1.81 12.82 0.73
C LYS A 5 -3.00 13.75 0.55
N GLN A 6 -3.84 13.79 1.59
CA GLN A 6 -5.03 14.63 1.73
C GLN A 6 -6.19 14.26 0.80
N LEU A 7 -7.01 13.32 1.29
CA LEU A 7 -8.33 13.06 0.73
C LEU A 7 -9.33 14.18 1.13
N ARG A 8 -9.66 15.10 0.21
CA ARG A 8 -10.98 15.78 0.24
C ARG A 8 -12.04 14.95 -0.50
N VAL A 9 -12.04 13.63 -0.31
CA VAL A 9 -12.79 12.70 -1.18
C VAL A 9 -14.29 12.68 -0.88
N ALA A 10 -14.67 13.13 0.32
CA ALA A 10 -16.08 13.33 0.65
C ALA A 10 -16.76 14.40 -0.23
N GLU A 11 -16.00 15.33 -0.81
CA GLU A 11 -16.52 16.43 -1.65
C GLU A 11 -16.83 15.98 -3.09
N PHE A 12 -16.35 14.80 -3.52
CA PHE A 12 -16.45 14.33 -4.90
C PHE A 12 -17.58 13.32 -5.15
N GLY A 13 -18.44 13.05 -4.15
CA GLY A 13 -19.59 12.15 -4.31
C GLY A 13 -19.23 10.66 -4.48
N PHE A 14 -18.04 10.24 -4.06
CA PHE A 14 -17.67 8.82 -4.07
C PHE A 14 -18.48 8.01 -3.06
N GLY A 15 -18.77 6.75 -3.38
CA GLY A 15 -19.44 5.82 -2.48
C GLY A 15 -18.63 5.57 -1.20
N GLU A 16 -19.34 5.25 -0.10
CA GLU A 16 -18.71 5.01 1.22
C GLU A 16 -17.68 3.89 1.21
N ASN A 17 -17.86 2.88 0.35
CA ASN A 17 -16.92 1.78 0.14
C ASN A 17 -15.57 2.28 -0.39
N ILE A 18 -15.57 3.23 -1.32
CA ILE A 18 -14.36 3.84 -1.89
C ILE A 18 -13.69 4.73 -0.85
N ILE A 19 -14.45 5.58 -0.16
CA ILE A 19 -13.93 6.45 0.90
C ILE A 19 -13.27 5.61 2.01
N THR A 20 -13.91 4.50 2.39
CA THR A 20 -13.38 3.58 3.39
C THR A 20 -12.11 2.90 2.91
N ALA A 21 -12.06 2.40 1.68
CA ALA A 21 -10.85 1.82 1.12
C ALA A 21 -9.67 2.82 1.10
N LEU A 22 -9.95 4.08 0.77
CA LEU A 22 -8.93 5.12 0.74
C LEU A 22 -8.42 5.51 2.13
N ARG A 23 -9.27 5.43 3.17
CA ARG A 23 -8.82 5.54 4.57
C ARG A 23 -7.80 4.45 4.92
N PHE A 24 -8.05 3.20 4.52
CA PHE A 24 -7.08 2.11 4.70
C PHE A 24 -5.79 2.31 3.90
N LEU A 25 -5.82 3.05 2.78
CA LEU A 25 -4.64 3.33 1.96
C LEU A 25 -3.86 4.58 2.39
N THR A 26 -4.30 5.23 3.47
CA THR A 26 -3.63 6.39 4.04
C THR A 26 -2.82 5.94 5.25
N HIS A 27 -1.50 5.96 5.14
CA HIS A 27 -0.59 5.57 6.22
C HIS A 27 -0.40 6.75 7.18
N ASP A 28 -0.66 6.50 8.47
CA ASP A 28 -0.26 7.40 9.56
C ASP A 28 1.19 7.09 9.96
N ASP A 29 2.07 8.09 9.89
CA ASP A 29 3.50 7.97 10.20
C ASP A 29 3.75 7.48 11.65
N ALA A 30 2.77 7.61 12.56
CA ALA A 30 2.86 7.07 13.92
C ALA A 30 2.68 5.53 14.00
N VAL A 31 2.11 4.90 12.96
CA VAL A 31 1.86 3.46 12.92
C VAL A 31 3.03 2.76 12.21
N PRO A 32 3.62 1.70 12.79
CA PRO A 32 4.64 0.91 12.11
C PRO A 32 4.10 0.36 10.78
N TYR A 33 4.91 0.45 9.72
CA TYR A 33 4.47 0.13 8.36
C TYR A 33 3.86 -1.28 8.23
N MET A 34 4.39 -2.27 8.93
CA MET A 34 3.85 -3.64 8.84
C MET A 34 2.51 -3.78 9.56
N ASP A 35 2.26 -3.04 10.64
CA ASP A 35 0.95 -3.00 11.29
C ASP A 35 -0.08 -2.33 10.38
N TYR A 36 0.32 -1.24 9.72
CA TYR A 36 -0.48 -0.59 8.68
C TYR A 36 -0.85 -1.57 7.54
N VAL A 37 0.09 -2.37 7.05
CA VAL A 37 -0.19 -3.38 6.01
C VAL A 37 -1.16 -4.46 6.51
N ARG A 38 -1.07 -4.88 7.79
CA ARG A 38 -2.03 -5.81 8.39
C ARG A 38 -3.44 -5.23 8.44
N GLU A 39 -3.57 -3.93 8.74
CA GLU A 39 -4.88 -3.26 8.71
C GLU A 39 -5.47 -3.21 7.30
N ILE A 40 -4.66 -2.91 6.28
CA ILE A 40 -5.11 -2.94 4.86
C ILE A 40 -5.75 -4.29 4.50
N LYS A 41 -5.22 -5.41 5.02
CA LYS A 41 -5.71 -6.76 4.73
C LYS A 41 -7.21 -6.92 5.03
N LYS A 42 -7.76 -6.14 5.96
CA LYS A 42 -9.16 -6.18 6.38
C LYS A 42 -10.13 -5.58 5.35
N ASN A 43 -9.66 -4.75 4.42
CA ASN A 43 -10.49 -4.15 3.37
C ASN A 43 -10.12 -4.71 1.98
N PRO A 44 -11.02 -5.45 1.30
CA PRO A 44 -10.71 -6.10 0.03
C PRO A 44 -10.26 -5.15 -1.09
N ILE A 45 -10.86 -3.94 -1.17
CA ILE A 45 -10.52 -2.94 -2.18
C ILE A 45 -9.13 -2.38 -1.90
N ALA A 46 -8.86 -1.97 -0.66
CA ALA A 46 -7.55 -1.47 -0.25
C ALA A 46 -6.46 -2.52 -0.44
N LYS A 47 -6.72 -3.77 -0.08
CA LYS A 47 -5.81 -4.91 -0.30
C LYS A 47 -5.48 -5.09 -1.78
N ALA A 48 -6.48 -5.11 -2.66
CA ALA A 48 -6.27 -5.27 -4.09
C ALA A 48 -5.42 -4.13 -4.68
N VAL A 49 -5.76 -2.88 -4.34
CA VAL A 49 -5.02 -1.69 -4.77
C VAL A 49 -3.58 -1.72 -4.26
N LYS A 50 -3.36 -2.05 -2.98
CA LYS A 50 -2.03 -2.08 -2.39
C LYS A 50 -1.16 -3.18 -3.00
N LEU A 51 -1.72 -4.36 -3.27
CA LEU A 51 -0.99 -5.44 -3.96
C LEU A 51 -0.55 -5.03 -5.37
N ALA A 52 -1.42 -4.35 -6.12
CA ALA A 52 -1.07 -3.82 -7.43
C ALA A 52 0.05 -2.76 -7.36
N ASP A 53 -0.05 -1.82 -6.41
CA ASP A 53 0.98 -0.81 -6.16
C ASP A 53 2.32 -1.44 -5.79
N LEU A 54 2.34 -2.42 -4.87
CA LEU A 54 3.57 -3.09 -4.45
C LEU A 54 4.20 -3.87 -5.61
N ARG A 55 3.44 -4.65 -6.38
CA ARG A 55 3.96 -5.40 -7.54
C ARG A 55 4.55 -4.47 -8.59
N HIS A 56 3.89 -3.35 -8.87
CA HIS A 56 4.40 -2.35 -9.81
C HIS A 56 5.64 -1.62 -9.28
N ASN A 57 5.73 -1.34 -7.97
CA ASN A 57 6.89 -0.67 -7.37
C ASN A 57 8.08 -1.60 -7.09
N SER A 58 7.87 -2.91 -7.01
CA SER A 58 8.92 -3.92 -6.87
C SER A 58 9.61 -4.25 -8.20
N ASP A 59 9.18 -3.65 -9.32
CA ASP A 59 9.83 -3.82 -10.61
C ASP A 59 11.15 -3.04 -10.68
N LEU A 60 12.23 -3.71 -10.29
CA LEU A 60 13.60 -3.20 -10.31
C LEU A 60 14.16 -3.01 -11.72
N THR A 61 13.53 -3.57 -12.76
CA THR A 61 14.01 -3.42 -14.15
C THR A 61 13.93 -1.97 -14.64
N ARG A 62 13.24 -1.11 -13.87
CA ARG A 62 13.07 0.32 -14.13
C ARG A 62 14.11 1.20 -13.44
N LEU A 63 15.02 0.64 -12.65
CA LEU A 63 16.06 1.41 -11.95
C LEU A 63 17.39 1.30 -12.70
N ASP A 64 17.93 2.44 -13.11
CA ASP A 64 19.25 2.52 -13.76
C ASP A 64 20.40 2.11 -12.83
N VAL A 65 20.20 2.22 -11.51
CA VAL A 65 21.16 1.83 -10.48
C VAL A 65 20.44 1.11 -9.33
N ILE A 66 20.84 -0.13 -9.06
CA ILE A 66 20.38 -0.88 -7.89
C ILE A 66 21.30 -0.55 -6.72
N ASP A 67 20.87 0.39 -5.87
CA ASP A 67 21.54 0.72 -4.62
C ASP A 67 21.01 -0.10 -3.44
N GLU A 68 21.68 0.00 -2.29
CA GLU A 68 21.29 -0.74 -1.08
C GLU A 68 19.89 -0.33 -0.57
N LYS A 69 19.49 0.92 -0.81
CA LYS A 69 18.15 1.40 -0.49
C LYS A 69 17.09 0.74 -1.37
N ALA A 70 17.38 0.46 -2.64
CA ALA A 70 16.48 -0.26 -3.54
C ALA A 70 16.24 -1.69 -3.05
N LYS A 71 17.30 -2.40 -2.63
CA LYS A 71 17.18 -3.74 -2.03
C LYS A 71 16.31 -3.73 -0.78
N GLN A 72 16.57 -2.80 0.15
CA GLN A 72 15.77 -2.65 1.37
C GLN A 72 14.29 -2.36 1.08
N ARG A 73 13.99 -1.58 0.03
CA ARG A 73 12.60 -1.34 -0.40
C ARG A 73 11.94 -2.61 -0.92
N VAL A 74 12.66 -3.40 -1.71
CA VAL A 74 12.13 -4.66 -2.26
C VAL A 74 11.85 -5.67 -1.17
N GLU A 75 12.79 -5.89 -0.25
CA GLU A 75 12.57 -6.79 0.89
C GLU A 75 11.36 -6.36 1.73
N LYS A 76 11.23 -5.06 2.00
CA LYS A 76 10.06 -4.48 2.69
C LYS A 76 8.75 -4.72 1.91
N TYR A 77 8.78 -4.66 0.58
CA TYR A 77 7.60 -4.90 -0.25
C TYR A 77 7.23 -6.38 -0.35
N GLU A 78 8.22 -7.27 -0.40
CA GLU A 78 8.01 -8.72 -0.36
C GLU A 78 7.33 -9.16 0.94
N GLN A 79 7.82 -8.66 2.08
CA GLN A 79 7.19 -8.91 3.38
C GLN A 79 5.73 -8.40 3.41
N ALA A 80 5.48 -7.20 2.87
CA ALA A 80 4.14 -6.65 2.79
C ALA A 80 3.20 -7.47 1.89
N ILE A 81 3.70 -7.97 0.74
CA ILE A 81 2.93 -8.85 -0.14
C ILE A 81 2.56 -10.14 0.61
N GLY A 82 3.51 -10.76 1.32
CA GLY A 82 3.26 -11.97 2.11
C GLY A 82 2.15 -11.79 3.16
N ILE A 83 2.16 -10.65 3.87
CA ILE A 83 1.08 -10.30 4.81
C ILE A 83 -0.26 -10.20 4.09
N LEU A 84 -0.32 -9.54 2.93
CA LEU A 84 -1.55 -9.33 2.19
C LEU A 84 -2.09 -10.61 1.54
N THR A 85 -1.23 -11.58 1.16
CA THR A 85 -1.64 -12.83 0.50
C THR A 85 -1.90 -13.98 1.45
N SER A 86 -1.38 -13.95 2.68
CA SER A 86 -1.67 -14.97 3.70
C SER A 86 -3.17 -15.09 3.99
N GLU A 87 -3.62 -16.29 4.38
CA GLU A 87 -4.98 -16.53 4.89
C GLU A 87 -5.23 -15.65 6.13
N ILE A 88 -6.48 -15.23 6.34
CA ILE A 88 -6.87 -14.34 7.45
C ILE A 88 -6.92 -15.15 8.74
#